data_AF-A0A4R3MU20-F1
#
_entry.id   AF-A0A4R3MU20-F1
#
_cell.length_a   1.000
_cell.length_b   1.000
_cell.length_c   1.000
_cell.angle_alpha   90.00
_cell.angle_beta   90.00
_cell.angle_gamma   90.00
#
_symmetry.space_group_name_H-M   'P 1'
#
loop_
_entity.id
_entity.type
_entity.pdbx_description
1 polymer ?
#
loop_
_entity_poly.entity_id
_entity_poly.type
_entity_poly.pdbx_seq_one_letter_code
_entity_poly.pdbx_strand_id
1 'polypeptide(L)'
;MIGINFFQRHNFVDQQTEYHPKGMVDTMDVFRRNGFLPEQVHPLIRGFYERTVEYDMIVYPKWHPFFLPAARWYKKLSAKIEQMNFPVLEDEQEIEVESRMLKLNDSMDGRENVRAWVRTDKKKNKAIYAAAYSTHENKRGERYYNVFFPLPYGGMTSILSIKNQFGNGVTLFSFSTGRRDEHQGVYLTIRKLTIRLPINEIINVWEEGGMVKARHDSWLFGIKVLSLRYDIAPSK
;
A
#
# COMPACT_ATOMS: atom_id res chain seq x y z
N MET A 1 18.64 6.27 6.01
CA MET A 1 17.19 6.56 5.97
C MET A 1 16.66 6.05 4.65
N ILE A 2 15.39 5.67 4.56
CA ILE A 2 14.84 5.19 3.29
C ILE A 2 14.63 6.39 2.38
N GLY A 3 13.70 7.27 2.72
CA GLY A 3 13.53 8.55 2.04
C GLY A 3 13.21 8.47 0.55
N ILE A 4 13.08 9.64 -0.08
CA ILE A 4 12.49 9.81 -1.42
C ILE A 4 13.30 9.12 -2.54
N ASN A 5 14.61 8.99 -2.34
CA ASN A 5 15.54 8.43 -3.33
C ASN A 5 16.02 7.02 -2.95
N PHE A 6 15.32 6.31 -2.05
CA PHE A 6 15.76 4.98 -1.58
C PHE A 6 16.11 4.02 -2.73
N PHE A 7 15.15 3.79 -3.62
CA PHE A 7 15.30 2.84 -4.73
C PHE A 7 16.38 3.30 -5.73
N GLN A 8 16.53 4.60 -5.94
CA GLN A 8 17.57 5.15 -6.81
C GLN A 8 18.97 5.00 -6.20
N ARG A 9 19.15 5.38 -4.93
CA ARG A 9 20.44 5.26 -4.23
C ARG A 9 20.93 3.82 -4.06
N HIS A 10 20.02 2.84 -4.15
CA HIS A 10 20.34 1.43 -4.04
C HIS A 10 20.26 0.72 -5.40
N ASN A 11 20.19 1.47 -6.50
CA ASN A 11 20.18 0.97 -7.88
C ASN A 11 19.06 -0.04 -8.18
N PHE A 12 17.94 0.02 -7.45
CA PHE A 12 16.78 -0.82 -7.71
C PHE A 12 15.95 -0.31 -8.89
N VAL A 13 16.05 0.96 -9.25
CA VAL A 13 15.32 1.50 -10.41
C VAL A 13 15.90 0.89 -11.68
N ASP A 14 15.02 0.37 -12.53
CA ASP A 14 15.40 -0.16 -13.84
C ASP A 14 16.02 0.96 -14.69
N GLN A 15 17.32 0.88 -14.94
CA GLN A 15 18.06 1.89 -15.72
C GLN A 15 17.84 1.75 -17.23
N GLN A 16 17.30 0.63 -17.68
CA GLN A 16 17.04 0.35 -19.10
C GLN A 16 15.60 0.72 -19.49
N THR A 17 14.78 1.14 -18.53
CA THR A 17 13.38 1.47 -18.81
C THR A 17 13.25 2.84 -19.48
N GLU A 18 12.54 2.87 -20.60
CA GLU A 18 12.17 4.14 -21.25
C GLU A 18 10.96 4.80 -20.56
N TYR A 19 10.12 3.99 -19.91
CA TYR A 19 8.89 4.45 -19.27
C TYR A 19 8.73 3.89 -17.86
N HIS A 20 8.09 4.67 -17.00
CA HIS A 20 7.68 4.22 -15.68
C HIS A 20 6.19 3.85 -15.66
N PRO A 21 5.77 2.89 -14.81
CA PRO A 21 4.37 2.50 -14.69
C PRO A 21 3.54 3.68 -14.18
N LYS A 22 2.27 3.75 -14.60
CA LYS A 22 1.37 4.82 -14.19
C LYS A 22 0.60 4.50 -12.90
N GLY A 23 0.46 3.23 -12.57
CA GLY A 23 -0.30 2.78 -11.41
C GLY A 23 0.34 1.62 -10.70
N MET A 24 -0.29 1.25 -9.58
CA MET A 24 0.16 0.15 -8.74
C MET A 24 0.00 -1.23 -9.42
N VAL A 25 -0.86 -1.33 -10.44
CA VAL A 25 -0.95 -2.45 -11.38
C VAL A 25 -1.20 -1.91 -12.79
N ASP A 26 -0.92 -2.69 -13.83
CA ASP A 26 -1.15 -2.24 -15.22
C ASP A 26 -2.63 -2.36 -15.61
N THR A 27 -3.29 -3.42 -15.14
CA THR A 27 -4.73 -3.64 -15.25
C THR A 27 -5.23 -4.37 -14.02
N MET A 28 -6.43 -4.03 -13.54
CA MET A 28 -7.09 -4.82 -12.49
C MET A 28 -7.51 -6.22 -12.98
N ASP A 29 -7.49 -6.48 -14.29
CA ASP A 29 -7.85 -7.78 -14.86
C ASP A 29 -6.95 -8.93 -14.41
N VAL A 30 -5.73 -8.64 -13.97
CA VAL A 30 -4.81 -9.65 -13.41
C VAL A 30 -5.40 -10.35 -12.17
N PHE A 31 -6.33 -9.71 -11.45
CA PHE A 31 -6.96 -10.29 -10.26
C PHE A 31 -8.22 -11.10 -10.55
N ARG A 32 -8.62 -11.23 -11.82
CA ARG A 32 -9.82 -11.94 -12.22
C ARG A 32 -9.80 -13.38 -11.72
N ARG A 33 -10.86 -13.77 -11.01
CA ARG A 33 -11.07 -15.14 -10.52
C ARG A 33 -12.52 -15.37 -10.17
N ASN A 34 -12.88 -16.62 -9.86
CA ASN A 34 -14.19 -16.95 -9.30
C ASN A 34 -14.33 -16.30 -7.91
N GLY A 35 -14.92 -15.11 -7.85
CA GLY A 35 -15.01 -14.26 -6.65
C GLY A 35 -14.43 -12.84 -6.78
N PHE A 36 -13.81 -12.51 -7.92
CA PHE A 36 -13.46 -11.13 -8.27
C PHE A 36 -13.64 -10.88 -9.76
N LEU A 37 -14.55 -9.95 -10.09
CA LEU A 37 -14.86 -9.51 -11.45
C LEU A 37 -14.46 -8.04 -11.60
N PRO A 38 -13.37 -7.75 -12.34
CA PRO A 38 -12.89 -6.39 -12.59
C PRO A 38 -13.95 -5.46 -13.21
N GLU A 39 -14.83 -5.98 -14.08
CA GLU A 39 -15.93 -5.21 -14.70
C GLU A 39 -16.96 -4.72 -13.69
N GLN A 40 -17.06 -5.36 -12.53
CA GLN A 40 -17.96 -4.92 -11.46
C GLN A 40 -17.36 -3.81 -10.60
N VAL A 41 -16.09 -3.44 -10.82
CA VAL A 41 -15.43 -2.34 -10.10
C VAL A 41 -15.71 -1.02 -10.80
N HIS A 42 -16.05 0.01 -10.01
CA HIS A 42 -16.34 1.33 -10.53
C HIS A 42 -15.15 1.86 -11.36
N PRO A 43 -15.38 2.45 -12.55
CA PRO A 43 -14.30 2.90 -13.45
C PRO A 43 -13.31 3.86 -12.79
N LEU A 44 -13.79 4.74 -11.90
CA LEU A 44 -12.93 5.68 -11.17
C LEU A 44 -11.97 4.95 -10.22
N ILE A 45 -12.43 3.89 -9.55
CA ILE A 45 -11.60 3.05 -8.67
C ILE A 45 -10.57 2.29 -9.51
N ARG A 46 -10.99 1.70 -10.65
CA ARG A 46 -10.05 1.04 -11.58
C ARG A 46 -8.97 2.01 -12.05
N GLY A 47 -9.37 3.21 -12.46
CA GLY A 47 -8.46 4.27 -12.88
C GLY A 47 -7.43 4.63 -11.81
N PHE A 48 -7.85 4.70 -10.54
CA PHE A 48 -6.91 4.95 -9.44
C PHE A 48 -5.86 3.83 -9.26
N TYR A 49 -6.25 2.55 -9.39
CA TYR A 49 -5.30 1.44 -9.29
C TYR A 49 -4.36 1.35 -10.49
N GLU A 50 -4.85 1.63 -11.69
CA GLU A 50 -4.14 1.47 -12.96
C GLU A 50 -3.30 2.70 -13.34
N ARG A 51 -3.70 3.89 -12.87
CA ARG A 51 -3.08 5.19 -13.18
C ARG A 51 -2.94 6.06 -11.93
N THR A 52 -2.45 5.46 -10.86
CA THR A 52 -2.29 6.09 -9.54
C THR A 52 -1.56 7.45 -9.55
N VAL A 53 -0.63 7.69 -10.47
CA VAL A 53 0.09 8.98 -10.58
C VAL A 53 -0.80 10.12 -11.11
N GLU A 54 -1.94 9.81 -11.72
CA GLU A 54 -2.92 10.78 -12.23
C GLU A 54 -3.97 11.16 -11.16
N TYR A 55 -3.73 10.81 -9.89
CA TYR A 55 -4.64 11.08 -8.78
C TYR A 55 -3.92 11.78 -7.64
N ASP A 56 -4.52 12.85 -7.13
CA ASP A 56 -4.16 13.45 -5.87
C ASP A 56 -4.84 12.70 -4.72
N MET A 57 -4.15 12.61 -3.60
CA MET A 57 -4.62 11.90 -2.41
C MET A 57 -4.40 12.73 -1.16
N ILE A 58 -5.44 12.77 -0.34
CA ILE A 58 -5.40 13.28 1.03
C ILE A 58 -5.65 12.11 1.98
N VAL A 59 -4.85 12.02 3.04
CA VAL A 59 -4.98 10.98 4.08
C VAL A 59 -5.27 11.59 5.43
N TYR A 60 -6.26 11.02 6.11
CA TYR A 60 -6.71 11.41 7.44
C TYR A 60 -6.46 10.27 8.43
N PRO A 61 -5.35 10.30 9.20
CA PRO A 61 -5.05 9.26 10.17
C PRO A 61 -5.85 9.42 11.47
N LYS A 62 -6.30 8.30 12.03
CA LYS A 62 -6.97 8.24 13.33
C LYS A 62 -6.44 7.05 14.11
N TRP A 63 -5.62 7.33 15.12
CA TRP A 63 -5.10 6.32 16.03
C TRP A 63 -6.14 5.95 17.09
N HIS A 64 -6.14 4.68 17.50
CA HIS A 64 -6.96 4.26 18.62
C HIS A 64 -6.41 4.86 19.93
N PRO A 65 -7.26 5.43 20.83
CA PRO A 65 -6.80 6.17 22.01
C PRO A 65 -5.80 5.40 22.90
N PHE A 66 -6.05 4.10 23.09
CA PHE A 66 -5.18 3.22 23.88
C PHE A 66 -3.74 3.13 23.33
N PHE A 67 -3.56 3.31 22.02
CA PHE A 67 -2.26 3.20 21.34
C PHE A 67 -1.60 4.55 21.09
N LEU A 68 -2.19 5.68 21.52
CA LEU A 68 -1.59 7.01 21.34
C LEU A 68 -0.19 7.14 21.97
N PRO A 69 0.11 6.59 23.17
CA PRO A 69 1.46 6.63 23.71
C PRO A 69 2.47 5.90 22.81
N ALA A 70 2.13 4.70 22.33
CA ALA A 70 2.95 3.93 21.41
C ALA A 70 3.10 4.64 20.05
N ALA A 71 2.04 5.27 19.56
CA ALA A 71 2.06 6.06 18.34
C ALA A 71 3.02 7.25 18.43
N ARG A 72 3.09 7.94 19.58
CA ARG A 72 4.05 9.04 19.80
C ARG A 72 5.51 8.57 19.74
N TRP A 73 5.81 7.39 20.30
CA TRP A 73 7.12 6.75 20.16
C TRP A 73 7.39 6.34 18.72
N TYR A 74 6.40 5.76 18.05
CA TYR A 74 6.46 5.39 16.64
C TYR A 74 6.69 6.60 15.74
N LYS A 75 6.13 7.80 16.02
CA LYS A 75 6.41 9.04 15.27
C LYS A 75 7.90 9.37 15.25
N LYS A 76 8.58 9.25 16.40
CA LYS A 76 10.01 9.53 16.49
C LYS A 76 10.85 8.54 15.68
N LEU A 77 10.45 7.26 15.68
CA LEU A 77 11.13 6.22 14.90
C LEU A 77 10.85 6.38 13.40
N SER A 78 9.57 6.48 13.00
CA SER A 78 9.11 6.65 11.61
C SER A 78 9.70 7.88 10.94
N ALA A 79 9.78 9.02 11.65
CA ALA A 79 10.44 10.22 11.14
C ALA A 79 11.95 10.04 10.91
N LYS A 80 12.61 9.16 11.67
CA LYS A 80 14.05 8.86 11.50
C LYS A 80 14.30 7.85 10.37
N ILE A 81 13.37 6.93 10.12
CA ILE A 81 13.49 5.93 9.05
C ILE A 81 12.90 6.40 7.72
N GLU A 82 12.03 7.42 7.75
CA GLU A 82 11.22 7.92 6.62
C GLU A 82 10.41 6.80 5.95
N GLN A 83 9.71 6.04 6.80
CA GLN A 83 8.77 4.98 6.40
C GLN A 83 7.52 5.02 7.24
N MET A 84 6.36 4.91 6.57
CA MET A 84 5.04 4.94 7.20
C MET A 84 4.90 6.13 8.17
N ASN A 85 5.43 7.29 7.79
CA ASN A 85 5.43 8.50 8.60
C ASN A 85 4.07 9.18 8.54
N PHE A 86 3.05 8.53 9.11
CA PHE A 86 1.72 9.10 9.24
C PHE A 86 1.67 10.06 10.43
N PRO A 87 0.95 11.20 10.32
CA PRO A 87 0.75 12.08 11.46
C PRO A 87 0.07 11.33 12.59
N VAL A 88 0.53 11.62 13.81
CA VAL A 88 0.03 11.00 15.05
C VAL A 88 -0.92 11.91 15.81
N LEU A 89 -0.97 13.20 15.45
CA LEU A 89 -1.78 14.21 16.12
C LEU A 89 -2.85 14.73 15.16
N GLU A 90 -4.03 15.05 15.73
CA GLU A 90 -5.19 15.58 15.03
C GLU A 90 -4.97 16.98 14.42
N ASP A 91 -3.87 17.67 14.75
CA ASP A 91 -3.56 19.04 14.26
C ASP A 91 -2.79 19.08 12.93
N GLU A 92 -2.38 17.94 12.37
CA GLU A 92 -1.78 17.86 11.03
C GLU A 92 -2.82 17.26 10.07
N GLN A 93 -3.94 17.98 9.86
CA GLN A 93 -5.21 17.41 9.38
C GLN A 93 -5.19 16.89 7.96
N GLU A 94 -4.30 17.37 7.10
CA GLU A 94 -4.29 17.02 5.68
C GLU A 94 -2.85 16.97 5.15
N ILE A 95 -2.45 15.80 4.64
CA ILE A 95 -1.22 15.68 3.86
C ILE A 95 -1.60 15.54 2.40
N GLU A 96 -1.21 16.54 1.62
CA GLU A 96 -1.23 16.47 0.18
C GLU A 96 -0.03 15.66 -0.30
N VAL A 97 -0.30 14.60 -1.06
CA VAL A 97 0.70 13.63 -1.48
C VAL A 97 1.10 13.87 -2.93
N GLU A 98 2.39 14.00 -3.19
CA GLU A 98 2.95 13.81 -4.53
C GLU A 98 3.28 12.33 -4.75
N SER A 99 2.76 11.76 -5.84
CA SER A 99 2.93 10.35 -6.18
C SER A 99 3.90 10.18 -7.34
N ARG A 100 5.01 9.47 -7.10
CA ARG A 100 5.92 9.04 -8.16
C ARG A 100 5.95 7.51 -8.22
N MET A 101 5.73 6.97 -9.42
CA MET A 101 5.89 5.56 -9.71
C MET A 101 7.21 5.32 -10.46
N LEU A 102 7.96 4.29 -10.07
CA LEU A 102 9.22 3.91 -10.73
C LEU A 102 9.21 2.42 -11.01
N LYS A 103 9.64 2.03 -12.21
CA LYS A 103 9.88 0.62 -12.52
C LYS A 103 11.12 0.16 -11.77
N LEU A 104 11.03 -0.97 -11.08
CA LEU A 104 12.18 -1.58 -10.42
C LEU A 104 12.73 -2.74 -11.24
N ASN A 105 13.98 -3.11 -10.97
CA ASN A 105 14.61 -4.28 -11.55
C ASN A 105 14.10 -5.54 -10.83
N ASP A 106 13.24 -6.30 -11.52
CA ASP A 106 12.65 -7.56 -11.05
C ASP A 106 13.73 -8.57 -10.59
N SER A 107 14.87 -8.65 -11.27
CA SER A 107 15.93 -9.60 -10.91
C SER A 107 16.58 -9.28 -9.56
N MET A 108 16.65 -8.00 -9.20
CA MET A 108 17.18 -7.56 -7.90
C MET A 108 16.18 -7.69 -6.77
N ASP A 109 14.89 -7.49 -7.04
CA ASP A 109 13.83 -7.60 -6.05
C ASP A 109 13.40 -9.08 -5.83
N GLY A 110 13.47 -9.90 -6.87
CA GLY A 110 13.07 -11.30 -6.89
C GLY A 110 11.57 -11.53 -7.11
N ARG A 111 10.78 -10.47 -7.29
CA ARG A 111 9.37 -10.52 -7.73
C ARG A 111 9.27 -10.03 -9.16
N GLU A 112 8.14 -10.32 -9.80
CA GLU A 112 7.85 -9.90 -11.18
C GLU A 112 7.10 -8.57 -11.21
N ASN A 113 7.35 -7.79 -12.26
CA ASN A 113 6.67 -6.54 -12.60
C ASN A 113 6.61 -5.56 -11.42
N VAL A 114 7.77 -5.40 -10.76
CA VAL A 114 7.88 -4.64 -9.51
C VAL A 114 7.94 -3.16 -9.80
N ARG A 115 7.20 -2.39 -9.00
CA ARG A 115 7.14 -0.95 -9.12
C ARG A 115 7.20 -0.27 -7.77
N ALA A 116 8.05 0.72 -7.63
CA ALA A 116 8.08 1.56 -6.44
C ALA A 116 7.03 2.65 -6.56
N TRP A 117 6.23 2.81 -5.51
CA TRP A 117 5.48 4.02 -5.26
C TRP A 117 6.17 4.81 -4.17
N VAL A 118 6.69 5.98 -4.55
CA VAL A 118 7.26 6.95 -3.63
C VAL A 118 6.23 8.05 -3.42
N ARG A 119 5.81 8.23 -2.17
CA ARG A 119 4.88 9.28 -1.76
C ARG A 119 5.62 10.33 -0.97
N THR A 120 5.51 11.59 -1.40
CA THR A 120 6.17 12.72 -0.75
C THR A 120 5.12 13.69 -0.22
N ASP A 121 5.34 14.23 0.97
CA ASP A 121 4.57 15.35 1.51
C ASP A 121 4.94 16.61 0.70
N LYS A 122 3.99 17.15 -0.08
CA LYS A 122 4.23 18.32 -0.95
C LYS A 122 4.75 19.53 -0.17
N LYS A 123 4.29 19.73 1.08
CA LYS A 123 4.67 20.89 1.90
C LYS A 123 6.05 20.74 2.52
N LYS A 124 6.40 19.53 2.97
CA LYS A 124 7.64 19.27 3.73
C LYS A 124 8.77 18.71 2.86
N ASN A 125 8.49 18.35 1.61
CA ASN A 125 9.41 17.66 0.69
C ASN A 125 10.12 16.46 1.33
N LYS A 126 9.37 15.69 2.14
CA LYS A 126 9.85 14.49 2.82
C LYS A 126 9.03 13.30 2.38
N ALA A 127 9.69 12.14 2.24
CA ALA A 127 8.97 10.90 1.95
C ALA A 127 8.03 10.54 3.10
N ILE A 128 6.76 10.34 2.78
CA ILE A 128 5.76 9.77 3.68
C ILE A 128 6.03 8.27 3.79
N TYR A 129 6.19 7.61 2.63
CA TYR A 129 6.76 6.27 2.51
C TYR A 129 7.20 5.97 1.07
N ALA A 130 8.05 4.97 0.92
CA ALA A 130 8.45 4.41 -0.37
C ALA A 130 8.19 2.90 -0.34
N ALA A 131 7.25 2.38 -1.12
CA ALA A 131 6.88 0.96 -1.08
C ALA A 131 6.98 0.32 -2.46
N ALA A 132 7.37 -0.95 -2.52
CA ALA A 132 7.48 -1.71 -3.75
C ALA A 132 6.27 -2.64 -3.91
N TYR A 133 5.48 -2.36 -4.94
CA TYR A 133 4.27 -3.06 -5.32
C TYR A 133 4.59 -4.13 -6.35
N SER A 134 3.94 -5.28 -6.20
CA SER A 134 3.95 -6.38 -7.16
C SER A 134 2.69 -7.23 -6.92
N THR A 135 2.51 -8.27 -7.72
CA THR A 135 1.47 -9.27 -7.53
C THR A 135 2.08 -10.65 -7.71
N HIS A 136 1.51 -11.64 -7.05
CA HIS A 136 1.92 -13.03 -7.23
C HIS A 136 0.71 -13.95 -7.12
N GLU A 137 0.83 -15.14 -7.69
CA GLU A 137 -0.20 -16.17 -7.60
C GLU A 137 0.19 -17.24 -6.59
N ASN A 138 -0.81 -17.83 -5.93
CA ASN A 138 -0.61 -19.10 -5.24
C ASN A 138 -0.75 -20.28 -6.22
N LYS A 139 -0.55 -21.50 -5.71
CA LYS A 139 -0.67 -22.74 -6.50
C LYS A 139 -2.07 -22.99 -7.09
N ARG A 140 -3.08 -22.24 -6.65
CA ARG A 140 -4.47 -22.35 -7.12
C ARG A 140 -4.82 -21.29 -8.16
N GLY A 141 -3.85 -20.49 -8.60
CA GLY A 141 -4.07 -19.37 -9.53
C GLY A 141 -4.78 -18.18 -8.89
N GLU A 142 -4.86 -18.11 -7.55
CA GLU A 142 -5.39 -16.93 -6.87
C GLU A 142 -4.28 -15.88 -6.80
N ARG A 143 -4.49 -14.74 -7.49
CA ARG A 143 -3.56 -13.61 -7.45
C ARG A 143 -3.75 -12.75 -6.19
N TYR A 144 -2.63 -12.35 -5.62
CA TYR A 144 -2.55 -11.50 -4.43
C TYR A 144 -1.85 -10.19 -4.76
N TYR A 145 -2.27 -9.14 -4.06
CA TYR A 145 -1.56 -7.87 -4.02
C TYR A 145 -0.40 -7.95 -3.04
N ASN A 146 0.78 -7.50 -3.41
CA ASN A 146 1.97 -7.57 -2.56
C ASN A 146 2.61 -6.18 -2.43
N VAL A 147 2.66 -5.67 -1.20
CA VAL A 147 3.23 -4.36 -0.87
C VAL A 147 4.40 -4.55 0.08
N PHE A 148 5.60 -4.28 -0.41
CA PHE A 148 6.83 -4.37 0.38
C PHE A 148 7.26 -2.98 0.87
N PHE A 149 7.38 -2.85 2.18
CA PHE A 149 7.91 -1.68 2.86
C PHE A 149 9.35 -1.98 3.29
N PRO A 150 10.37 -1.36 2.68
CA PRO A 150 11.74 -1.52 3.13
C PRO A 150 11.86 -1.06 4.59
N LEU A 151 12.65 -1.76 5.40
CA LEU A 151 12.98 -1.41 6.77
C LEU A 151 14.48 -1.61 6.98
N PRO A 152 15.11 -1.01 8.01
CA PRO A 152 16.48 -1.35 8.35
C PRO A 152 16.64 -2.87 8.52
N TYR A 153 17.64 -3.45 7.83
CA TYR A 153 17.98 -4.88 7.86
C TYR A 153 16.95 -5.85 7.25
N GLY A 154 15.95 -5.34 6.51
CA GLY A 154 14.98 -6.17 5.80
C GLY A 154 13.76 -5.39 5.32
N GLY A 155 12.56 -5.85 5.66
CA GLY A 155 11.33 -5.16 5.29
C GLY A 155 10.07 -5.85 5.77
N MET A 156 8.96 -5.14 5.67
CA MET A 156 7.64 -5.64 6.00
C MET A 156 6.83 -5.82 4.71
N THR A 157 6.24 -6.98 4.53
CA THR A 157 5.42 -7.30 3.36
C THR A 157 3.97 -7.44 3.76
N SER A 158 3.09 -6.64 3.18
CA SER A 158 1.65 -6.86 3.23
C SER A 158 1.21 -7.61 1.98
N ILE A 159 0.59 -8.77 2.17
CA ILE A 159 -0.04 -9.57 1.12
C ILE A 159 -1.55 -9.47 1.31
N LEU A 160 -2.25 -8.99 0.29
CA LEU A 160 -3.68 -8.73 0.33
C LEU A 160 -4.42 -9.57 -0.70
N SER A 161 -5.53 -10.15 -0.26
CA SER A 161 -6.54 -10.69 -1.16
C SER A 161 -7.53 -9.58 -1.52
N ILE A 162 -8.10 -9.63 -2.72
CA ILE A 162 -9.07 -8.65 -3.23
C ILE A 162 -10.43 -9.31 -3.51
N LYS A 163 -11.52 -8.59 -3.24
CA LYS A 163 -12.88 -8.99 -3.59
C LYS A 163 -13.72 -7.78 -4.02
N ASN A 164 -14.75 -8.02 -4.82
CA ASN A 164 -15.75 -6.99 -5.09
C ASN A 164 -16.50 -6.65 -3.79
N GLN A 165 -16.87 -5.39 -3.65
CA GLN A 165 -17.72 -4.89 -2.58
C GLN A 165 -19.07 -4.46 -3.17
N PHE A 166 -20.10 -4.40 -2.33
CA PHE A 166 -21.38 -3.80 -2.71
C PHE A 166 -21.18 -2.36 -3.22
N GLY A 167 -21.98 -1.93 -4.20
CA GLY A 167 -21.88 -0.59 -4.79
C GLY A 167 -20.64 -0.39 -5.69
N ASN A 168 -20.22 -1.44 -6.41
CA ASN A 168 -19.08 -1.41 -7.33
C ASN A 168 -17.72 -1.05 -6.69
N GLY A 169 -17.61 -1.15 -5.36
CA GLY A 169 -16.37 -0.96 -4.63
C GLY A 169 -15.44 -2.17 -4.67
N VAL A 170 -14.30 -2.05 -3.97
CA VAL A 170 -13.38 -3.17 -3.73
C VAL A 170 -12.96 -3.22 -2.27
N THR A 171 -12.78 -4.44 -1.77
CA THR A 171 -12.17 -4.69 -0.46
C THR A 171 -10.87 -5.44 -0.65
N LEU A 172 -9.78 -4.92 -0.09
CA LEU A 172 -8.52 -5.62 0.08
C LEU A 172 -8.36 -6.03 1.54
N PHE A 173 -7.84 -7.22 1.81
CA PHE A 173 -7.73 -7.72 3.18
C PHE A 173 -6.58 -8.70 3.35
N SER A 174 -5.94 -8.65 4.52
CA SER A 174 -4.87 -9.59 4.92
C SER A 174 -5.34 -10.69 5.87
N PHE A 175 -6.61 -10.68 6.24
CA PHE A 175 -7.21 -11.71 7.10
C PHE A 175 -7.22 -13.07 6.38
N SER A 176 -6.65 -14.08 7.03
CA SER A 176 -6.78 -15.47 6.58
C SER A 176 -8.20 -15.96 6.84
N THR A 177 -8.72 -16.78 5.92
CA THR A 177 -9.98 -17.51 6.07
C THR A 177 -9.77 -18.93 6.61
N GLY A 178 -8.53 -19.27 7.00
CA GLY A 178 -8.16 -20.60 7.52
C GLY A 178 -8.01 -21.66 6.43
N ARG A 179 -8.07 -21.29 5.15
CA ARG A 179 -7.86 -22.21 4.03
C ARG A 179 -6.37 -22.52 3.88
N ARG A 180 -6.07 -23.75 3.46
CA ARG A 180 -4.70 -24.13 3.06
C ARG A 180 -4.27 -23.29 1.84
N ASP A 181 -2.97 -22.96 1.79
CA ASP A 181 -2.33 -22.19 0.70
C ASP A 181 -2.80 -20.73 0.53
N GLU A 182 -3.33 -20.12 1.60
CA GLU A 182 -3.53 -18.69 1.66
C GLU A 182 -2.24 -17.94 1.97
N HIS A 183 -1.94 -16.92 1.16
CA HIS A 183 -0.74 -16.11 1.34
C HIS A 183 -1.05 -14.76 1.99
N GLN A 184 -2.33 -14.39 2.18
CA GLN A 184 -2.65 -13.07 2.72
C GLN A 184 -2.20 -12.90 4.17
N GLY A 185 -1.60 -11.74 4.46
CA GLY A 185 -1.01 -11.47 5.76
C GLY A 185 0.04 -10.38 5.77
N VAL A 186 0.47 -9.99 6.96
CA VAL A 186 1.59 -9.04 7.16
C VAL A 186 2.78 -9.80 7.70
N TYR A 187 3.89 -9.75 6.97
CA TYR A 187 5.11 -10.49 7.25
C TYR A 187 6.26 -9.54 7.51
N LEU A 188 7.11 -9.87 8.47
CA LEU A 188 8.37 -9.19 8.71
C LEU A 188 9.50 -10.08 8.25
N THR A 189 10.32 -9.56 7.35
CA THR A 189 11.56 -10.20 6.91
C THR A 189 12.74 -9.45 7.51
N ILE A 190 13.59 -10.14 8.26
CA ILE A 190 14.86 -9.63 8.75
C ILE A 190 15.94 -10.58 8.26
N ARG A 191 16.85 -10.07 7.43
CA ARG A 191 17.87 -10.88 6.74
C ARG A 191 17.24 -12.05 5.96
N LYS A 192 17.32 -13.28 6.49
CA LYS A 192 16.78 -14.50 5.87
C LYS A 192 15.58 -15.08 6.61
N LEU A 193 15.17 -14.48 7.73
CA LEU A 193 14.05 -14.94 8.53
C LEU A 193 12.80 -14.15 8.18
N THR A 194 11.74 -14.84 7.78
CA THR A 194 10.42 -14.27 7.52
C THR A 194 9.42 -14.80 8.55
N ILE A 195 8.77 -13.91 9.28
CA ILE A 195 7.74 -14.25 10.27
C ILE A 195 6.43 -13.54 9.96
N ARG A 196 5.30 -14.23 10.17
CA ARG A 196 3.97 -13.61 10.13
C ARG A 196 3.77 -12.80 11.41
N LEU A 197 3.52 -11.51 11.26
CA LEU A 197 3.18 -10.64 12.39
C LEU A 197 1.71 -10.83 12.80
N PRO A 198 1.31 -10.55 14.04
CA PRO A 198 -0.09 -10.57 14.47
C PRO A 198 -0.84 -9.30 14.03
N ILE A 199 -0.57 -8.83 12.81
CA ILE A 199 -1.18 -7.66 12.21
C ILE A 199 -2.15 -8.09 11.13
N ASN A 200 -3.34 -7.52 11.11
CA ASN A 200 -4.29 -7.69 10.02
C ASN A 200 -4.78 -6.33 9.54
N GLU A 201 -5.25 -6.27 8.30
CA GLU A 201 -5.76 -5.05 7.71
C GLU A 201 -6.90 -5.32 6.73
N ILE A 202 -7.77 -4.32 6.61
CA ILE A 202 -8.85 -4.23 5.63
C ILE A 202 -8.81 -2.83 5.03
N ILE A 203 -8.85 -2.77 3.71
CA ILE A 203 -8.96 -1.55 2.93
C ILE A 203 -10.27 -1.65 2.14
N ASN A 204 -11.26 -0.87 2.52
CA ASN A 204 -12.48 -0.72 1.75
C ASN A 204 -12.34 0.51 0.85
N VAL A 205 -12.66 0.37 -0.43
CA VAL A 205 -12.57 1.43 -1.43
C VAL A 205 -13.91 1.51 -2.15
N TRP A 206 -14.47 2.71 -2.20
CA TRP A 206 -15.75 2.98 -2.86
C TRP A 206 -15.69 4.30 -3.61
N GLU A 207 -16.64 4.51 -4.50
CA GLU A 207 -16.84 5.79 -5.15
C GLU A 207 -17.93 6.57 -4.40
N GLU A 208 -17.70 7.87 -4.23
CA GLU A 208 -18.67 8.79 -3.64
C GLU A 208 -18.44 10.20 -4.20
N GLY A 209 -19.45 10.75 -4.87
CA GLY A 209 -19.45 12.15 -5.31
C GLY A 209 -18.39 12.49 -6.37
N GLY A 210 -18.06 11.55 -7.24
CA GLY A 210 -17.02 11.69 -8.27
C GLY A 210 -15.59 11.51 -7.73
N MET A 211 -15.44 11.03 -6.49
CA MET A 211 -14.16 10.80 -5.84
C MET A 211 -14.02 9.33 -5.42
N VAL A 212 -12.79 8.84 -5.39
CA VAL A 212 -12.49 7.56 -4.74
C VAL A 212 -12.30 7.83 -3.25
N LYS A 213 -13.09 7.14 -2.43
CA LYS A 213 -12.93 7.12 -0.98
C LYS A 213 -12.33 5.80 -0.57
N ALA A 214 -11.46 5.82 0.43
CA ALA A 214 -10.99 4.59 1.04
C ALA A 214 -10.92 4.67 2.57
N ARG A 215 -11.12 3.52 3.22
CA ARG A 215 -10.90 3.33 4.64
C ARG A 215 -10.00 2.12 4.85
N HIS A 216 -8.83 2.36 5.41
CA HIS A 216 -7.85 1.36 5.79
C HIS A 216 -7.85 1.22 7.31
N ASP A 217 -8.35 0.11 7.80
CA ASP A 217 -8.28 -0.23 9.22
C ASP A 217 -7.19 -1.29 9.44
N SER A 218 -6.40 -1.10 10.49
CA SER A 218 -5.32 -2.02 10.89
C SER A 218 -5.52 -2.49 12.33
N TRP A 219 -5.24 -3.76 12.57
CA TRP A 219 -5.34 -4.42 13.87
C TRP A 219 -4.00 -5.03 14.27
N LEU A 220 -3.70 -5.02 15.57
CA LEU A 220 -2.59 -5.73 16.18
C LEU A 220 -3.15 -6.64 17.28
N PHE A 221 -2.88 -7.95 17.22
CA PHE A 221 -3.49 -8.95 18.10
C PHE A 221 -5.03 -8.87 18.16
N GLY A 222 -5.67 -8.53 17.04
CA GLY A 222 -7.13 -8.39 16.96
C GLY A 222 -7.69 -7.07 17.52
N ILE A 223 -6.85 -6.21 18.09
CA ILE A 223 -7.25 -4.88 18.59
C ILE A 223 -7.00 -3.85 17.50
N LYS A 224 -8.01 -3.03 17.17
CA LYS A 224 -7.86 -1.98 16.15
C LYS A 224 -6.89 -0.91 16.65
N VAL A 225 -5.82 -0.64 15.89
CA VAL A 225 -4.76 0.30 16.27
C VAL A 225 -4.83 1.62 15.50
N LEU A 226 -5.19 1.55 14.23
CA LEU A 226 -5.13 2.68 13.30
C LEU A 226 -6.25 2.56 12.27
N SER A 227 -6.89 3.69 11.98
CA SER A 227 -7.78 3.89 10.86
C SER A 227 -7.24 5.02 10.00
N LEU A 228 -7.08 4.81 8.70
CA LEU A 228 -6.74 5.84 7.72
C LEU A 228 -7.96 6.02 6.82
N ARG A 229 -8.40 7.26 6.64
CA ARG A 229 -9.38 7.61 5.60
C ARG A 229 -8.67 8.32 4.47
N TYR A 230 -9.10 8.08 3.25
CA TYR A 230 -8.51 8.66 2.06
C TYR A 230 -9.58 9.32 1.21
N ASP A 231 -9.25 10.52 0.76
CA ASP A 231 -9.95 11.23 -0.28
C ASP A 231 -9.03 11.28 -1.50
N ILE A 232 -9.49 10.72 -2.61
CA ILE A 232 -8.67 10.51 -3.80
C ILE A 232 -9.46 11.04 -5.00
N ALA A 233 -8.89 12.01 -5.70
CA ALA A 233 -9.49 12.65 -6.85
C ALA A 233 -8.52 12.63 -8.03
N PRO A 234 -9.00 12.56 -9.29
CA PRO A 234 -8.15 12.80 -10.44
C PRO A 234 -7.42 14.13 -10.29
N SER A 235 -6.13 14.14 -10.59
CA SER A 235 -5.34 15.36 -10.60
C SER A 235 -5.87 16.32 -11.66
N LYS A 236 -5.82 17.62 -11.36
CA LYS A 236 -6.23 18.68 -12.28
C LYS A 236 -5.18 18.96 -13.35
#